data_AF-A0A0H4IUT1-F1
#
_entry.id   AF-A0A0H4IUT1-F1
#
_cell.length_a   1.000
_cell.length_b   1.000
_cell.length_c   1.000
_cell.angle_alpha   90.00
_cell.angle_beta   90.00
_cell.angle_gamma   90.00
#
_symmetry.space_group_name_H-M   'P 1'
#
loop_
_entity.id
_entity.type
_entity.pdbx_description
1 polymer ?
#
loop_
_entity_poly.entity_id
_entity_poly.type
_entity_poly.pdbx_seq_one_letter_code
_entity_poly.pdbx_strand_id
1 'polypeptide(L)'
;VTGVLKTFAPNAKVIHADIDPAEISKNRTADVPIVGSVKEIIPELTDAVRTQFEASGTPDLTTWWAFLNNLKETYPLGWTEPEDGLTAPQRVIERIGALTGPEGIYVAGVG
;
A
#
# COMPACT_ATOMS: atom_id res chain seq x y z
N VAL A 1 -6.36 9.09 -3.48
CA VAL A 1 -6.15 10.06 -4.57
C VAL A 1 -4.73 9.87 -5.11
N THR A 2 -4.54 9.66 -6.41
CA THR A 2 -3.25 9.35 -7.06
C THR A 2 -2.41 10.59 -7.40
N GLY A 3 -2.90 11.79 -7.11
CA GLY A 3 -2.28 13.04 -7.56
C GLY A 3 -2.39 13.21 -9.08
N VAL A 4 -1.36 13.78 -9.72
CA VAL A 4 -1.32 13.93 -11.18
C VAL A 4 -1.08 12.57 -11.84
N LEU A 5 -2.05 12.07 -12.60
CA LEU A 5 -2.02 10.72 -13.17
C LEU A 5 -0.77 10.43 -14.02
N LYS A 6 -0.29 11.42 -14.78
CA LYS A 6 0.91 11.29 -15.64
C LYS A 6 2.19 11.05 -14.84
N THR A 7 2.25 11.49 -13.58
CA THR A 7 3.43 11.32 -12.72
C THR A 7 3.29 10.16 -11.74
N PHE A 8 2.10 9.55 -11.66
CA PHE A 8 1.90 8.37 -10.83
C PHE A 8 2.56 7.17 -11.51
N ALA A 9 3.48 6.48 -10.83
CA ALA A 9 4.17 5.27 -11.27
C ALA A 9 4.49 5.18 -12.79
N PRO A 10 5.14 6.19 -13.41
CA PRO A 10 5.21 6.34 -14.87
C PRO A 10 5.95 5.20 -15.58
N ASN A 11 6.84 4.50 -14.86
CA ASN A 11 7.67 3.42 -15.40
C ASN A 11 7.19 2.01 -15.02
N ALA A 12 6.03 1.91 -14.35
CA ALA A 12 5.52 0.63 -13.88
C ALA A 12 4.59 -0.03 -14.90
N LYS A 13 4.74 -1.35 -15.04
CA LYS A 13 3.67 -2.21 -15.57
C LYS A 13 2.55 -2.31 -14.55
N VAL A 14 1.30 -2.20 -15.01
CA VAL A 14 0.13 -2.12 -14.14
C VAL A 14 -0.73 -3.36 -14.31
N ILE A 15 -0.87 -4.10 -13.21
CA ILE A 15 -1.86 -5.14 -13.04
C ILE A 15 -2.98 -4.52 -12.19
N HIS A 16 -4.21 -4.55 -12.67
CA HIS A 16 -5.37 -4.02 -11.95
C HIS A 16 -6.40 -5.12 -11.80
N ALA A 17 -6.62 -5.56 -10.56
CA ALA A 17 -7.63 -6.54 -10.18
C ALA A 17 -8.76 -5.85 -9.43
N ASP A 18 -9.96 -5.83 -10.00
CA ASP A 18 -11.16 -5.24 -9.40
C ASP A 18 -12.38 -6.11 -9.69
N ILE A 19 -13.35 -6.14 -8.78
CA ILE A 19 -14.60 -6.88 -8.98
C ILE A 19 -15.57 -6.11 -9.90
N ASP A 20 -15.45 -4.78 -9.93
CA ASP A 20 -16.25 -3.92 -10.79
C ASP A 20 -15.52 -3.66 -12.13
N PRO A 21 -16.04 -4.15 -13.27
CA PRO A 21 -15.45 -3.88 -14.57
C PRO A 21 -15.32 -2.37 -14.89
N ALA A 22 -16.18 -1.52 -14.32
CA ALA A 22 -16.16 -0.08 -14.58
C ALA A 22 -14.98 0.65 -13.93
N GLU A 23 -14.35 0.05 -12.89
CA GLU A 23 -13.17 0.62 -12.25
C GLU A 23 -11.88 0.28 -13.02
N ILE A 24 -11.89 -0.80 -13.79
CA ILE A 24 -10.76 -1.21 -14.61
C ILE A 24 -10.46 -0.15 -15.68
N SER A 25 -9.20 0.29 -15.69
CA SER A 25 -8.69 1.33 -16.59
C SER A 25 -9.39 2.70 -16.51
N LYS A 26 -10.25 2.95 -15.51
CA LYS A 26 -11.00 4.21 -15.37
C LYS A 26 -10.09 5.44 -15.27
N ASN A 27 -9.08 5.37 -14.40
CA ASN A 27 -8.15 6.47 -14.15
C ASN A 27 -6.75 6.22 -14.76
N ARG A 28 -6.38 4.96 -14.96
CA ARG A 28 -5.09 4.56 -15.51
C ARG A 28 -5.23 3.21 -16.20
N THR A 29 -4.77 3.13 -17.45
CA THR A 29 -4.74 1.89 -18.22
C THR A 29 -3.97 0.79 -17.50
N ALA A 30 -4.63 -0.37 -17.34
CA ALA A 30 -3.98 -1.58 -16.87
C ALA A 30 -3.34 -2.32 -18.05
N ASP A 31 -2.08 -2.73 -17.92
CA ASP A 31 -1.44 -3.64 -18.87
C ASP A 31 -2.05 -5.05 -18.77
N VAL A 32 -2.45 -5.45 -17.54
CA VAL A 32 -3.13 -6.72 -17.27
C VAL A 32 -4.37 -6.45 -16.41
N PRO A 33 -5.57 -6.38 -17.02
CA PRO A 33 -6.83 -6.25 -16.30
C PRO A 33 -7.33 -7.61 -15.81
N ILE A 34 -7.77 -7.69 -14.55
CA ILE A 34 -8.38 -8.88 -13.97
C ILE A 34 -9.71 -8.47 -13.33
N VAL A 35 -10.81 -9.03 -13.82
CA VAL A 35 -12.14 -8.76 -13.25
C VAL A 35 -12.53 -9.92 -12.37
N GLY A 36 -12.74 -9.68 -11.08
CA GLY A 36 -13.20 -10.72 -10.15
C GLY A 36 -12.98 -10.40 -8.68
N SER A 37 -13.38 -11.35 -7.84
CA SER A 37 -13.22 -11.23 -6.38
C SER A 37 -11.74 -11.36 -6.00
N VAL A 38 -11.21 -10.38 -5.26
CA VAL A 38 -9.83 -10.44 -4.73
C VAL A 38 -9.60 -11.69 -3.85
N LYS A 39 -10.67 -12.19 -3.20
CA LYS A 39 -10.63 -13.41 -2.38
C LYS A 39 -10.29 -14.65 -3.21
N GLU A 40 -10.63 -14.66 -4.49
CA GLU A 40 -10.38 -15.77 -5.42
C GLU A 40 -9.08 -15.53 -6.20
N ILE A 41 -8.86 -14.28 -6.64
CA ILE A 41 -7.69 -13.90 -7.45
C ILE A 41 -6.37 -14.08 -6.69
N ILE A 42 -6.30 -13.68 -5.41
CA ILE A 42 -5.03 -13.72 -4.66
C ILE A 42 -4.52 -15.16 -4.46
N PRO A 43 -5.34 -16.15 -4.05
CA PRO A 43 -4.92 -17.54 -4.01
C PRO A 43 -4.38 -18.06 -5.34
N GLU A 44 -5.12 -17.85 -6.44
CA GLU A 44 -4.71 -18.31 -7.77
C GLU A 44 -3.39 -17.68 -8.22
N LEU A 45 -3.24 -16.36 -8.00
CA LEU A 45 -2.01 -15.65 -8.31
C LEU A 45 -0.84 -16.15 -7.46
N THR A 46 -1.08 -16.44 -6.19
CA THR A 46 -0.04 -16.96 -5.27
C THR A 46 0.45 -18.33 -5.74
N ASP A 47 -0.44 -19.22 -6.14
CA ASP A 47 -0.08 -20.55 -6.63
C ASP A 47 0.64 -20.48 -7.99
N ALA A 48 0.21 -19.57 -8.89
CA ALA A 48 0.89 -19.31 -10.14
C ALA A 48 2.32 -18.77 -9.92
N VAL A 49 2.49 -17.82 -8.99
CA VAL A 49 3.81 -17.27 -8.61
C VAL A 49 4.70 -18.34 -8.00
N ARG A 50 4.17 -19.19 -7.11
CA ARG A 50 4.94 -20.29 -6.52
C ARG A 50 5.43 -21.26 -7.58
N THR A 51 4.54 -21.68 -8.48
CA THR A 51 4.88 -22.55 -9.62
C THR A 51 5.98 -21.92 -10.49
N GLN A 52 5.86 -20.62 -10.78
CA GLN A 52 6.86 -19.89 -11.55
C GLN A 52 8.22 -19.85 -10.83
N PHE A 53 8.24 -19.62 -9.52
CA PHE A 53 9.49 -19.57 -8.75
C PHE A 53 10.13 -20.95 -8.60
N GLU A 54 9.36 -22.02 -8.51
CA GLU A 54 9.87 -23.39 -8.57
C GLU A 54 10.54 -23.69 -9.91
N ALA A 55 9.96 -23.21 -11.01
CA ALA A 55 10.48 -23.45 -12.35
C ALA A 55 11.68 -22.57 -12.73
N SER A 56 11.67 -21.30 -12.31
CA SER A 56 12.63 -20.27 -12.78
C SER A 56 13.52 -19.68 -11.68
N GLY A 57 13.35 -20.13 -10.44
CA GLY A 57 13.99 -19.54 -9.27
C GLY A 57 13.22 -18.34 -8.73
N THR A 58 13.43 -18.04 -7.46
CA THR A 58 12.87 -16.84 -6.82
C THR A 58 13.68 -15.61 -7.23
N PRO A 59 13.04 -14.49 -7.61
CA PRO A 59 13.75 -13.27 -7.95
C PRO A 59 14.47 -12.68 -6.72
N ASP A 60 15.71 -12.23 -6.93
CA ASP A 60 16.43 -11.47 -5.90
C ASP A 60 15.91 -10.03 -5.85
N LEU A 61 15.22 -9.70 -4.75
CA LEU A 61 14.68 -8.37 -4.48
C LEU A 61 15.50 -7.60 -3.44
N THR A 62 16.69 -8.07 -3.08
CA THR A 62 17.51 -7.51 -1.98
C THR A 62 17.81 -6.02 -2.18
N THR A 63 18.22 -5.62 -3.38
CA THR A 63 18.51 -4.21 -3.70
C THR A 63 17.26 -3.33 -3.60
N TRP A 64 16.10 -3.85 -4.01
CA TRP A 64 14.84 -3.12 -3.91
C TRP A 64 14.42 -2.92 -2.45
N TRP A 65 14.53 -3.96 -1.63
CA TRP A 65 14.26 -3.86 -0.20
C TRP A 65 15.21 -2.92 0.53
N ALA A 66 16.50 -2.92 0.17
CA ALA A 66 17.46 -1.96 0.71
C ALA A 66 17.06 -0.52 0.40
N PHE A 67 16.65 -0.24 -0.84
CA PHE A 67 16.14 1.08 -1.23
C PHE A 67 14.90 1.49 -0.42
N LEU A 68 13.91 0.60 -0.29
CA LEU A 68 12.69 0.89 0.48
C LEU A 68 12.96 1.10 1.97
N ASN A 69 13.86 0.33 2.56
CA ASN A 69 14.23 0.48 3.97
C ASN A 69 14.96 1.80 4.21
N ASN A 70 15.87 2.20 3.31
CA ASN A 70 16.51 3.51 3.38
C ASN A 70 15.48 4.65 3.34
N LEU A 71 14.43 4.55 2.50
CA LEU A 71 13.36 5.56 2.49
C LEU A 71 12.60 5.62 3.82
N LYS A 72 12.30 4.48 4.44
CA LYS A 72 11.62 4.43 5.75
C LYS A 72 12.46 5.04 6.86
N GLU A 73 13.77 4.80 6.82
CA GLU A 73 14.72 5.36 7.80
C GLU A 73 14.95 6.86 7.58
N THR A 74 15.02 7.31 6.33
CA THR A 74 15.26 8.71 5.98
C THR A 74 14.02 9.57 6.23
N TYR A 75 12.83 9.03 5.98
CA TYR A 75 11.55 9.73 6.08
C TYR A 75 10.56 8.97 6.97
N PRO A 76 10.87 8.81 8.27
CA PRO A 76 9.99 8.12 9.19
C PRO A 76 8.72 8.93 9.44
N LEU A 77 7.64 8.25 9.81
CA LEU A 77 6.42 8.90 10.27
C LEU A 77 6.71 9.58 11.62
N GLY A 78 6.37 10.85 11.75
CA GLY A 78 6.65 11.63 12.96
C GLY A 78 6.00 13.01 12.89
N TRP A 79 6.19 13.79 13.95
CA TRP A 79 5.68 15.15 14.05
C TRP A 79 6.65 16.02 14.86
N THR A 80 6.55 17.33 14.67
CA THR A 80 7.22 18.31 15.53
C THR A 80 6.34 18.59 16.74
N GLU A 81 6.94 18.62 17.93
CA GLU A 81 6.19 18.98 19.14
C GLU A 81 5.79 20.47 19.08
N PRO A 82 4.52 20.82 19.38
CA PRO A 82 4.07 22.20 19.38
C PRO A 82 4.81 23.06 20.42
N GLU A 83 5.12 24.31 20.05
CA GLU A 83 5.78 25.28 20.96
C GLU A 83 4.77 26.03 21.86
N ASP A 84 3.48 25.94 21.57
CA ASP A 84 2.39 26.62 22.28
C ASP A 84 1.95 25.92 23.58
N GLY A 85 2.63 24.82 23.94
CA GLY A 85 2.33 24.01 25.12
C GLY A 85 1.12 23.10 24.95
N LEU A 86 0.50 23.04 23.76
CA LEU A 86 -0.58 22.11 23.46
C LEU A 86 -0.03 20.74 23.01
N THR A 87 -0.89 19.73 23.07
CA THR A 87 -0.52 18.36 22.65
C THR A 87 -0.67 18.19 21.15
N ALA A 88 0.34 17.61 20.50
CA ALA A 88 0.23 17.19 19.10
C ALA A 88 -0.93 16.20 18.90
N PRO A 89 -1.84 16.41 17.93
CA PRO A 89 -2.93 15.47 17.67
C PRO A 89 -2.44 14.07 17.31
N GLN A 90 -1.27 13.96 16.67
CA GLN A 90 -0.60 12.69 16.35
C GLN A 90 -0.31 11.90 17.62
N ARG A 91 0.14 12.56 18.69
CA ARG A 91 0.39 11.94 19.99
C ARG A 91 -0.89 11.40 20.61
N VAL A 92 -2.03 12.07 20.43
CA VAL A 92 -3.32 11.58 20.91
C VAL A 92 -3.69 10.27 20.20
N ILE A 93 -3.57 10.24 18.87
CA ILE A 93 -3.88 9.04 18.06
C ILE A 93 -2.93 7.89 18.41
N GLU A 94 -1.63 8.15 18.52
CA GLU A 94 -0.64 7.15 18.93
C GLU A 94 -0.98 6.53 20.29
N ARG A 95 -1.33 7.37 21.28
CA ARG A 95 -1.67 6.91 22.63
C ARG A 95 -2.95 6.12 22.67
N ILE A 96 -3.98 6.50 21.91
CA ILE A 96 -5.19 5.68 21.77
C ILE A 96 -4.82 4.33 21.18
N GLY A 97 -4.04 4.30 20.08
CA GLY A 97 -3.62 3.07 19.43
C GLY A 97 -2.88 2.10 20.35
N ALA A 98 -1.92 2.63 21.13
CA ALA A 98 -1.16 1.84 22.10
C ALA A 98 -2.03 1.25 23.22
N LEU A 99 -3.11 1.93 23.61
CA LEU A 99 -3.99 1.49 24.70
C LEU A 99 -5.11 0.55 24.23
N THR A 100 -5.60 0.72 22.99
CA THR A 100 -6.68 -0.09 22.45
C THR A 100 -6.21 -1.47 21.97
N GLY A 101 -4.96 -1.60 21.52
CA GLY A 101 -4.43 -2.86 20.99
C GLY A 101 -4.91 -3.17 19.56
N PRO A 102 -4.53 -4.34 19.01
CA PRO A 102 -4.70 -4.65 17.58
C PRO A 102 -6.16 -4.85 17.14
N GLU A 103 -7.05 -5.21 18.07
CA GLU A 103 -8.48 -5.45 17.79
C GLU A 103 -9.33 -4.16 17.81
N GLY A 104 -8.69 -2.99 17.92
CA GLY A 104 -9.36 -1.71 17.98
C GLY A 104 -10.12 -1.36 16.69
N ILE A 105 -11.37 -0.91 16.85
CA ILE A 105 -12.17 -0.38 15.75
C ILE A 105 -12.10 1.15 15.79
N TYR A 106 -11.62 1.77 14.70
CA TYR A 106 -11.53 3.22 14.57
C TYR A 106 -12.59 3.75 13.61
N VAL A 107 -13.31 4.79 14.04
CA VAL A 107 -14.28 5.51 13.22
C VAL A 107 -13.90 6.98 13.24
N ALA A 108 -13.70 7.57 12.07
CA ALA A 108 -13.26 8.95 11.92
C ALA A 108 -14.26 9.76 11.07
N GLY A 109 -14.32 11.06 11.34
CA GLY A 109 -14.94 12.03 10.44
C GLY A 109 -14.03 12.36 9.26
N VAL A 110 -14.12 13.59 8.76
CA VAL A 110 -13.25 14.12 7.70
C VAL A 110 -12.47 15.32 8.25
N GLY A 111 -11.17 15.37 8.00
CA GLY A 111 -10.25 16.42 8.45
C GLY A 111 -8.88 16.32 7.80
#